data_AF-A0A848ZHG3-F1
#
_entry.id   AF-A0A848ZHG3-F1
#
_cell.length_a   1.000
_cell.length_b   1.000
_cell.length_c   1.000
_cell.angle_alpha   90.00
_cell.angle_beta   90.00
_cell.angle_gamma   90.00
#
_symmetry.space_group_name_H-M   'P 1'
#
loop_
_entity.id
_entity.type
_entity.pdbx_description
1 polymer ?
#
loop_
_entity_poly.entity_id
_entity_poly.type
_entity_poly.pdbx_seq_one_letter_code
_entity_poly.pdbx_strand_id
1 'polypeptide(L)'
;MLFLVSSLEKVGGNGAKAYICAACDGLITHSDRLILVGGTHRHLFVNPAGVECDFQSFYSCPGAIAVGEATEVHTWFSGYTWRMAFCRQCGHHLGWYYEALLKSESPRAFWGILISHVISQ
;
A
#
# COMPACT_ATOMS: atom_id res chain seq x y z
N MET A 1 -24.15 -23.42 -5.15
CA MET A 1 -22.86 -23.48 -4.41
C MET A 1 -22.18 -22.14 -4.61
N LEU A 2 -22.50 -21.18 -3.73
CA LEU A 2 -22.04 -19.79 -3.82
C LEU A 2 -20.67 -19.68 -3.14
N PHE A 3 -19.62 -19.48 -3.92
CA PHE A 3 -18.31 -19.11 -3.40
C PHE A 3 -18.36 -17.65 -2.95
N LEU A 4 -18.71 -17.42 -1.69
CA LEU A 4 -18.41 -16.17 -0.99
C LEU A 4 -16.91 -16.18 -0.66
N VAL A 5 -16.08 -15.66 -1.56
CA VAL A 5 -14.69 -15.34 -1.24
C VAL A 5 -14.59 -13.82 -1.18
N SER A 6 -14.92 -13.24 -0.03
CA SER A 6 -14.58 -11.84 0.30
C SER A 6 -13.16 -11.75 0.86
N SER A 7 -12.26 -12.59 0.36
CA SER A 7 -10.89 -12.65 0.85
C SER A 7 -10.07 -11.69 0.03
N LEU A 8 -9.56 -10.64 0.68
CA LEU A 8 -8.23 -10.15 0.31
C LEU A 8 -7.37 -11.39 0.09
N GLU A 9 -6.88 -11.63 -1.13
CA GLU A 9 -5.92 -12.71 -1.35
C GLU A 9 -4.62 -12.27 -0.69
N LYS A 10 -4.54 -12.56 0.61
CA LYS A 10 -3.36 -12.32 1.43
C LYS A 10 -2.25 -13.17 0.83
N VAL A 11 -1.14 -12.53 0.51
CA VAL A 11 0.08 -13.27 0.12
C VAL A 11 0.65 -14.02 1.32
N GLY A 12 0.27 -13.64 2.54
CA GLY A 12 0.53 -14.44 3.72
C GLY A 12 2.02 -14.54 4.02
N GLY A 13 2.66 -13.43 4.38
CA GLY A 13 3.82 -13.55 5.25
C GLY A 13 3.39 -14.10 6.61
N ASN A 14 4.28 -14.80 7.31
CA ASN A 14 4.04 -15.25 8.69
C ASN A 14 4.25 -14.14 9.72
N GLY A 15 4.41 -12.89 9.28
CA GLY A 15 4.68 -11.72 10.13
C GLY A 15 6.14 -11.59 10.58
N ALA A 16 7.00 -12.56 10.25
CA ALA A 16 8.39 -12.58 10.71
C ALA A 16 9.24 -11.43 10.15
N LYS A 17 8.89 -10.92 8.95
CA LYS A 17 9.58 -9.76 8.37
C LYS A 17 8.91 -8.47 8.79
N ALA A 18 9.69 -7.55 9.33
CA ALA A 18 9.26 -6.20 9.66
C ALA A 18 9.69 -5.24 8.54
N TYR A 19 8.80 -4.32 8.18
CA TYR A 19 9.13 -3.20 7.30
C TYR A 19 9.24 -1.96 8.16
N ILE A 20 10.44 -1.41 8.26
CA ILE A 20 10.73 -0.20 9.03
C ILE A 20 11.01 0.98 8.09
N CYS A 21 10.73 2.20 8.53
CA CYS A 21 10.99 3.40 7.76
C CYS A 21 12.50 3.56 7.54
N ALA A 22 12.93 3.72 6.29
CA ALA A 22 14.35 3.90 5.97
C ALA A 22 14.95 5.21 6.54
N ALA A 23 14.12 6.16 6.94
CA ALA A 23 14.56 7.46 7.46
C ALA A 23 14.67 7.53 8.99
N CYS A 24 13.95 6.69 9.74
CA CYS A 24 13.89 6.81 11.21
C CYS A 24 13.74 5.47 11.96
N ASP A 25 13.84 4.35 11.26
CA ASP A 25 13.66 2.98 11.80
C ASP A 25 12.31 2.69 12.45
N GLY A 26 11.34 3.60 12.32
CA GLY A 26 9.98 3.42 12.84
C GLY A 26 9.26 2.28 12.13
N LEU A 27 8.66 1.36 12.89
CA LEU A 27 7.89 0.24 12.35
C LEU A 27 6.72 0.73 11.48
N ILE A 28 6.68 0.32 10.21
CA ILE A 28 5.59 0.62 9.28
C ILE A 28 4.55 -0.49 9.29
N THR A 29 4.98 -1.72 9.04
CA THR A 29 4.11 -2.90 8.95
C THR A 29 4.91 -4.21 9.00
N HIS A 30 4.22 -5.35 8.85
CA HIS A 30 4.79 -6.69 8.81
C HIS A 30 4.37 -7.45 7.55
N SER A 31 5.11 -8.50 7.20
CA SER A 31 4.85 -9.29 5.98
C SER A 31 3.51 -10.04 5.97
N ASP A 32 2.89 -10.27 7.13
CA ASP A 32 1.53 -10.82 7.21
C ASP A 32 0.45 -9.83 6.76
N ARG A 33 0.83 -8.59 6.45
CA ARG A 33 -0.04 -7.55 5.90
C ARG A 33 -0.03 -7.44 4.37
N LEU A 34 0.86 -8.17 3.69
CA LEU A 34 0.93 -8.18 2.22
C LEU A 34 -0.34 -8.76 1.58
N ILE A 35 -0.78 -8.14 0.49
CA ILE A 35 -1.96 -8.57 -0.27
C ILE A 35 -1.69 -8.52 -1.77
N LEU A 36 -2.50 -9.26 -2.53
CA LEU A 36 -2.56 -9.11 -3.97
C LEU A 36 -3.56 -8.01 -4.34
N VAL A 37 -3.14 -7.13 -5.26
CA VAL A 37 -4.01 -6.18 -5.96
C VAL A 37 -3.77 -6.40 -7.45
N GLY A 38 -4.81 -6.75 -8.21
CA GLY A 38 -4.63 -7.11 -9.62
C GLY A 38 -3.70 -8.32 -9.85
N GLY A 39 -3.69 -9.28 -8.92
CA GLY A 39 -2.93 -10.53 -9.04
C GLY A 39 -1.45 -10.47 -8.62
N THR A 40 -0.94 -9.31 -8.17
CA THR A 40 0.43 -9.16 -7.65
C THR A 40 0.45 -8.29 -6.40
N HIS A 41 1.47 -8.45 -5.55
CA HIS A 41 1.73 -7.57 -4.41
C HIS A 41 2.81 -6.53 -4.69
N ARG A 42 3.61 -6.68 -5.76
CA ARG A 42 4.65 -5.73 -6.16
C ARG A 42 4.26 -5.10 -7.49
N HIS A 43 4.41 -3.79 -7.55
CA HIS A 43 4.01 -2.96 -8.69
C HIS A 43 5.17 -2.06 -9.09
N LEU A 44 5.39 -1.92 -10.39
CA LEU A 44 6.35 -1.00 -10.96
C LEU A 44 5.61 -0.11 -11.97
N PHE A 45 5.47 1.17 -11.65
CA PHE A 45 4.83 2.16 -12.50
C PHE A 45 5.71 3.40 -12.67
N VAL A 46 5.35 4.27 -13.60
CA VAL A 46 6.00 5.58 -13.79
C VAL A 46 4.97 6.67 -13.50
N ASN A 47 5.32 7.63 -12.65
CA ASN A 47 4.43 8.75 -12.36
C ASN A 47 4.48 9.80 -13.51
N PRO A 48 3.58 10.80 -13.53
CA PRO A 48 3.56 11.82 -14.59
C PRO A 48 4.85 12.66 -14.72
N ALA A 49 5.69 12.70 -13.68
CA ALA A 49 6.98 13.36 -13.71
C ALA A 49 8.11 12.47 -14.27
N GLY A 50 7.81 11.24 -14.70
CA GLY A 50 8.79 10.30 -15.23
C GLY A 50 9.55 9.50 -14.17
N VAL A 51 9.11 9.53 -12.90
CA VAL A 51 9.78 8.81 -11.80
C VAL A 51 9.22 7.39 -11.69
N GLU A 52 10.11 6.40 -11.73
CA GLU A 52 9.78 5.01 -11.45
C GLU A 52 9.37 4.83 -9.98
N CYS A 53 8.27 4.13 -9.77
CA CYS A 53 7.63 3.88 -8.49
C CYS A 53 7.49 2.38 -8.30
N ASP A 54 8.44 1.79 -7.56
CA ASP A 54 8.46 0.37 -7.19
C ASP A 54 7.95 0.20 -5.75
N PHE A 55 6.77 -0.40 -5.58
CA PHE A 55 6.12 -0.51 -4.28
C PHE A 55 5.42 -1.84 -4.06
N GLN A 56 5.20 -2.16 -2.78
CA GLN A 56 4.44 -3.32 -2.34
C GLN A 56 3.07 -2.91 -1.77
N SER A 57 2.06 -3.76 -1.94
CA SER A 57 0.71 -3.53 -1.45
C SER A 57 0.43 -4.24 -0.12
N PHE A 58 -0.11 -3.48 0.84
CA PHE A 58 -0.43 -3.97 2.19
C PHE A 58 -1.87 -3.60 2.55
N TYR A 59 -2.59 -4.49 3.25
CA TYR A 59 -3.93 -4.15 3.75
C TYR A 59 -3.91 -3.25 5.00
N SER A 60 -2.78 -3.19 5.72
CA SER A 60 -2.63 -2.38 6.93
C SER A 60 -1.18 -1.96 7.15
N CYS A 61 -0.96 -0.68 7.44
CA CYS A 61 0.32 -0.09 7.82
C CYS A 61 0.15 0.82 9.04
N PRO A 62 0.15 0.29 10.28
CA PRO A 62 -0.08 1.08 11.49
C PRO A 62 0.91 2.23 11.69
N GLY A 63 2.14 2.11 11.17
CA GLY A 63 3.15 3.17 11.20
C GLY A 63 3.02 4.23 10.10
N ALA A 64 2.02 4.11 9.21
CA ALA A 64 1.76 5.07 8.15
C ALA A 64 0.49 5.89 8.40
N ILE A 65 0.44 7.09 7.83
CA ILE A 65 -0.71 7.98 7.84
C ILE A 65 -0.96 8.54 6.44
N ALA A 66 -2.20 8.54 6.00
CA ALA A 66 -2.64 9.16 4.76
C ALA A 66 -2.99 10.63 5.01
N VAL A 67 -2.44 11.54 4.20
CA VAL A 67 -2.61 12.99 4.37
C VAL A 67 -3.03 13.63 3.04
N GLY A 68 -3.89 14.65 3.14
CA GLY A 68 -4.43 15.39 2.00
C GLY A 68 -5.79 14.87 1.53
N GLU A 69 -6.30 15.49 0.47
CA GLU A 69 -7.54 15.09 -0.19
C GLU A 69 -7.32 13.88 -1.09
N ALA A 70 -8.31 12.98 -1.14
CA ALA A 70 -8.27 11.82 -2.01
C ALA A 70 -8.55 12.23 -3.45
N THR A 71 -7.81 11.68 -4.41
CA THR A 71 -7.95 12.00 -5.82
C THR A 71 -7.78 10.78 -6.72
N GLU A 72 -8.47 10.75 -7.86
CA GLU A 72 -8.27 9.74 -8.92
C GLU A 72 -7.20 10.18 -9.94
N VAL A 73 -6.75 11.44 -9.88
CA VAL A 73 -5.83 12.01 -10.85
C VAL A 73 -4.57 11.14 -10.93
N HIS A 74 -4.30 10.59 -12.11
CA HIS A 74 -3.17 9.68 -12.37
C HIS A 74 -3.13 8.43 -11.48
N THR A 75 -4.28 7.95 -10.99
CA THR A 75 -4.34 6.66 -10.28
C THR A 75 -3.83 5.52 -11.18
N TRP A 76 -3.05 4.61 -10.61
CA TRP A 76 -2.65 3.37 -11.29
C TRP A 76 -3.67 2.24 -11.13
N PHE A 77 -4.62 2.40 -10.21
CA PHE A 77 -5.64 1.41 -9.90
C PHE A 77 -7.01 2.01 -10.24
N SER A 78 -7.55 1.63 -11.41
CA SER A 78 -8.88 2.06 -11.83
C SER A 78 -9.93 1.69 -10.77
N GLY A 79 -10.83 2.61 -10.46
CA GLY A 79 -11.81 2.44 -9.37
C GLY A 79 -11.31 2.84 -7.98
N TYR A 80 -10.08 3.36 -7.87
CA TYR A 80 -9.52 3.84 -6.61
C TYR A 80 -9.08 5.30 -6.68
N THR A 81 -9.37 6.02 -5.61
CA THR A 81 -8.68 7.28 -5.26
C THR A 81 -7.40 6.97 -4.50
N TRP A 82 -6.49 7.93 -4.42
CA TRP A 82 -5.30 7.84 -3.60
C TRP A 82 -5.03 9.13 -2.81
N ARG A 83 -4.31 8.96 -1.70
CA ARG A 83 -3.72 10.02 -0.87
C ARG A 83 -2.25 9.73 -0.63
N MET A 84 -1.47 10.76 -0.36
CA MET A 84 -0.05 10.60 0.01
C MET A 84 0.05 9.91 1.37
N ALA A 85 0.91 8.91 1.49
CA ALA A 85 1.20 8.19 2.72
C ALA A 85 2.55 8.62 3.29
N PHE A 86 2.58 8.89 4.58
CA PHE A 86 3.77 9.32 5.31
C PHE A 86 4.03 8.45 6.53
N CYS A 87 5.28 8.35 6.95
CA CYS A 87 5.64 7.75 8.23
C CYS A 87 5.03 8.61 9.35
N ARG A 88 4.29 7.97 10.26
CA ARG A 88 3.69 8.64 11.42
C ARG A 88 4.72 9.29 12.34
N GLN A 89 5.92 8.71 12.40
CA GLN A 89 6.94 9.13 13.36
C GLN A 89 7.77 10.31 12.85
N CYS A 90 8.20 10.29 11.57
CA CYS A 90 9.13 11.29 11.03
C CYS A 90 8.58 12.09 9.85
N GLY A 91 7.38 11.77 9.34
CA GLY A 91 6.81 12.44 8.18
C GLY A 91 7.48 12.12 6.84
N HIS A 92 8.43 11.18 6.79
CA HIS A 92 9.02 10.73 5.53
C HIS A 92 7.93 10.17 4.61
N HIS A 93 7.93 10.56 3.34
CA HIS A 93 7.00 10.02 2.35
C HIS A 93 7.23 8.52 2.19
N LEU A 94 6.18 7.70 2.24
CA LEU A 94 6.27 6.25 2.11
C LEU A 94 5.63 5.73 0.83
N GLY A 95 4.76 6.50 0.18
CA GLY A 95 4.00 6.08 -0.99
C GLY A 95 2.56 6.56 -0.89
N TRP A 96 1.59 5.66 -1.07
CA TRP A 96 0.19 6.03 -1.26
C TRP A 96 -0.77 5.18 -0.43
N TYR A 97 -1.90 5.77 -0.06
CA TYR A 97 -3.05 5.05 0.47
C TYR A 97 -4.18 5.11 -0.56
N TYR A 98 -4.65 3.95 -1.00
CA TYR A 98 -5.70 3.80 -2.00
C TYR A 98 -7.04 3.44 -1.35
N GLU A 99 -8.11 4.06 -1.82
CA GLU A 99 -9.48 3.83 -1.35
C GLU A 99 -10.42 3.63 -2.54
N ALA A 100 -11.18 2.54 -2.50
CA ALA A 100 -12.10 2.19 -3.57
C ALA A 100 -13.28 3.16 -3.62
N LEU A 101 -13.68 3.54 -4.84
CA LEU A 101 -14.85 4.38 -5.10
C LEU A 101 -16.17 3.64 -4.83
N LEU A 102 -16.19 2.33 -5.12
CA LEU A 102 -17.37 1.49 -5.00
C LEU A 102 -17.23 0.51 -3.84
N LYS A 103 -18.32 0.31 -3.09
CA LYS A 103 -18.35 -0.63 -1.97
C LYS A 103 -18.19 -2.10 -2.37
N SER A 104 -18.45 -2.42 -3.64
CA SER A 104 -18.32 -3.76 -4.21
C SER A 104 -16.87 -4.13 -4.54
N GLU A 105 -15.98 -3.14 -4.59
CA GLU A 105 -14.58 -3.34 -4.92
C GLU A 105 -13.82 -4.00 -3.75
N SER A 106 -12.89 -4.89 -4.08
CA SER A 106 -12.05 -5.58 -3.10
C SER A 106 -10.60 -5.62 -3.59
N PRO A 107 -9.63 -5.11 -2.81
CA PRO A 107 -9.77 -4.55 -1.46
C PRO A 107 -10.52 -3.21 -1.40
N ARG A 108 -11.23 -2.90 -0.32
CA ARG A 108 -11.84 -1.56 -0.17
C ARG A 108 -10.80 -0.45 0.01
N ALA A 109 -9.64 -0.78 0.54
CA ALA A 109 -8.51 0.12 0.69
C ALA A 109 -7.22 -0.68 0.88
N PHE A 110 -6.09 -0.07 0.50
CA PHE A 110 -4.77 -0.65 0.69
C PHE A 110 -3.68 0.43 0.67
N TRP A 111 -2.49 0.06 1.11
CA TRP A 111 -1.30 0.92 1.12
C TRP A 111 -0.34 0.45 0.04
N GLY A 112 0.13 1.35 -0.82
CA GLY A 112 1.29 1.12 -1.69
C GLY A 112 2.52 1.76 -1.07
N ILE A 113 3.44 0.94 -0.54
CA ILE A 113 4.65 1.42 0.15
C ILE A 113 5.87 1.20 -0.74
N LEU A 114 6.58 2.29 -1.06
CA LEU A 114 7.78 2.30 -1.89
C LEU A 114 8.87 1.45 -1.24
N ILE A 115 9.43 0.51 -2.01
CA ILE A 115 10.45 -0.42 -1.51
C ILE A 115 11.70 0.34 -1.05
N SER A 116 12.08 1.41 -1.75
CA SER A 116 13.23 2.24 -1.41
C SER A 116 13.07 3.05 -0.12
N HIS A 117 11.83 3.20 0.40
CA HIS A 117 11.53 4.03 1.56
C HIS A 117 11.34 3.21 2.84
N VAL A 118 11.48 1.88 2.74
CA VAL A 118 11.46 0.96 3.87
C VAL A 118 12.64 -0.02 3.81
N ILE A 119 13.07 -0.49 4.97
CA ILE A 119 14.02 -1.59 5.09
C ILE A 119 13.26 -2.82 5.60
N SER A 120 13.43 -3.96 4.94
CA SER A 120 12.90 -5.23 5.43
C SER A 120 13.91 -5.92 6.33
N GLN A 121 13.54 -6.19 7.58
CA GLN A 121 14.29 -7.02 8.53
C GLN A 121 13.66 -8.39 8.64
#